data_AF-A0A7W0XR98-F1
#
_entry.id   AF-A0A7W0XR98-F1
#
_cell.length_a   1.000
_cell.length_b   1.000
_cell.length_c   1.000
_cell.angle_alpha   90.00
_cell.angle_beta   90.00
_cell.angle_gamma   90.00
#
_symmetry.space_group_name_H-M   'P 1'
#
loop_
_entity.id
_entity.type
_entity.pdbx_description
1 polymer ?
#
loop_
_entity_poly.entity_id
_entity_poly.type
_entity_poly.pdbx_seq_one_letter_code
_entity_poly.pdbx_strand_id
1 'polypeptide(L)'
;MQFALAAELNHYPGPSHILTVSDELRLSDEQRAATSGIFQRMEDAAKSAGRDLIAAEERLNRAFSEALVTEAALTALVDDAAELRGRLRGIHLAAHLETRSLLTPEQIQTYDRLRGYGDAERKERQPGHGHN
;
A
#
# COMPACT_ATOMS: atom_id res chain seq x y z
N MET A 1 3.85 9.07 -3.15
CA MET A 1 3.14 8.67 -1.91
C MET A 1 2.95 7.18 -1.91
N GLN A 2 3.16 6.53 -0.76
CA GLN A 2 2.99 5.09 -0.63
C GLN A 2 1.53 4.78 -0.27
N PHE A 3 0.80 4.12 -1.17
CA PHE A 3 -0.64 3.87 -1.00
C PHE A 3 -0.98 2.95 0.17
N ALA A 4 -0.03 2.11 0.60
CA ALA A 4 -0.21 1.14 1.66
C ALA A 4 0.50 1.48 2.98
N LEU A 5 0.97 2.72 3.19
CA LEU A 5 1.76 3.06 4.38
C LEU A 5 1.08 2.66 5.71
N ALA A 6 -0.24 2.84 5.80
CA ALA A 6 -1.00 2.43 6.98
C ALA A 6 -0.91 0.91 7.24
N ALA A 7 -0.89 0.08 6.20
CA ALA A 7 -0.70 -1.35 6.32
C ALA A 7 0.75 -1.69 6.72
N GLU A 8 1.73 -1.09 6.03
CA GLU A 8 3.14 -1.35 6.28
C GLU A 8 3.58 -1.01 7.71
N LEU A 9 3.09 0.10 8.27
CA LEU A 9 3.38 0.50 9.65
C LEU A 9 2.68 -0.36 10.71
N ASN A 10 1.73 -1.21 10.33
CA ASN A 10 0.91 -2.00 11.25
C ASN A 10 1.07 -3.51 11.04
N HIS A 11 2.21 -3.95 10.51
CA HIS A 11 2.53 -5.38 10.32
C HIS A 11 1.58 -6.08 9.34
N TYR A 12 1.10 -5.37 8.32
CA TYR A 12 0.36 -5.94 7.20
C TYR A 12 1.30 -6.02 5.99
N PRO A 13 1.88 -7.20 5.71
CA PRO A 13 2.81 -7.34 4.62
C PRO A 13 2.12 -7.22 3.26
N GLY A 14 2.83 -6.65 2.29
CA GLY A 14 2.36 -6.57 0.91
C GLY A 14 2.70 -7.85 0.13
N PRO A 15 1.87 -8.26 -0.85
CA PRO A 15 2.04 -9.53 -1.56
C PRO A 15 3.38 -9.62 -2.30
N SER A 16 3.83 -8.52 -2.93
CA SER A 16 5.14 -8.49 -3.60
C SER A 16 6.30 -8.74 -2.63
N HIS A 17 6.30 -8.10 -1.46
CA HIS A 17 7.38 -8.30 -0.48
C HIS A 17 7.41 -9.74 0.04
N ILE A 18 6.24 -10.34 0.29
CA ILE A 18 6.13 -11.73 0.76
C ILE A 18 6.65 -12.72 -0.28
N LEU A 19 6.36 -12.50 -1.56
CA LEU A 19 6.90 -13.34 -2.64
C LEU A 19 8.43 -13.25 -2.72
N THR A 20 9.01 -12.06 -2.51
CA THR A 20 10.47 -11.85 -2.53
C THR A 20 11.21 -12.58 -1.40
N VAL A 21 10.60 -12.76 -0.22
CA VAL A 21 11.20 -13.47 0.93
C VAL A 21 10.51 -14.80 1.25
N SER A 22 9.95 -15.42 0.22
CA SER A 22 9.05 -16.56 0.36
C SER A 22 9.74 -17.80 0.94
N ASP A 23 11.02 -17.99 0.66
CA ASP A 23 11.82 -19.10 1.18
C ASP A 23 12.14 -18.92 2.66
N GLU A 24 12.51 -17.71 3.07
CA GLU A 24 12.77 -17.35 4.46
C GLU A 24 11.51 -17.46 5.33
N LEU A 25 10.34 -17.14 4.74
CA LEU A 25 9.03 -17.32 5.37
C LEU A 25 8.51 -18.75 5.31
N ARG A 26 9.20 -19.64 4.58
CA ARG A 26 8.78 -21.03 4.35
C ARG A 26 7.33 -21.12 3.88
N LEU A 27 6.94 -20.25 2.94
CA LEU A 27 5.58 -20.27 2.42
C LEU A 27 5.28 -21.63 1.79
N SER A 28 4.11 -22.19 2.12
CA SER A 28 3.60 -23.37 1.42
C SER A 28 3.31 -23.05 -0.05
N ASP A 29 3.23 -24.07 -0.89
CA ASP A 29 2.87 -23.89 -2.30
C ASP A 29 1.49 -23.22 -2.46
N GLU A 30 0.56 -23.55 -1.55
CA GLU A 30 -0.75 -22.91 -1.48
C GLU A 30 -0.65 -21.42 -1.13
N GLN A 31 0.13 -21.05 -0.11
CA GLN A 31 0.36 -19.64 0.26
C GLN A 31 1.03 -18.86 -0.87
N ARG A 32 1.99 -19.46 -1.58
CA ARG A 32 2.67 -18.86 -2.74
C ARG A 32 1.70 -18.62 -3.89
N ALA A 33 0.89 -19.61 -4.23
CA ALA A 33 -0.12 -19.50 -5.29
C ALA A 33 -1.17 -18.44 -4.94
N ALA A 34 -1.70 -18.46 -3.72
CA ALA A 34 -2.68 -17.48 -3.25
C ALA A 34 -2.12 -16.05 -3.24
N THR A 35 -0.90 -15.86 -2.73
CA THR A 35 -0.23 -14.55 -2.69
C THR A 35 0.07 -14.01 -4.09
N SER A 36 0.50 -14.88 -5.02
CA SER A 36 0.70 -14.51 -6.43
C SER A 36 -0.61 -14.09 -7.09
N GLY A 37 -1.71 -14.78 -6.78
CA GLY A 37 -3.04 -14.40 -7.23
C GLY A 37 -3.49 -13.03 -6.69
N ILE A 38 -3.23 -12.74 -5.42
CA ILE A 38 -3.50 -11.43 -4.82
C ILE A 38 -2.67 -10.35 -5.52
N PHE A 39 -1.37 -10.59 -5.71
CA PHE A 39 -0.48 -9.65 -6.40
C PHE A 39 -1.01 -9.29 -7.80
N GLN A 40 -1.34 -10.29 -8.61
CA GLN A 40 -1.80 -10.07 -9.98
C GLN A 40 -3.11 -9.28 -10.02
N ARG A 41 -4.10 -9.65 -9.20
CA ARG A 41 -5.38 -8.92 -9.13
C ARG A 41 -5.19 -7.47 -8.70
N MET A 42 -4.36 -7.24 -7.69
CA MET A 42 -4.01 -5.90 -7.22
C MET A 42 -3.32 -5.10 -8.32
N GLU A 43 -2.33 -5.69 -9.00
CA GLU A 43 -1.56 -5.02 -10.05
C GLU A 43 -2.44 -4.60 -11.22
N ASP A 44 -3.32 -5.49 -11.70
CA ASP A 44 -4.23 -5.19 -12.81
C ASP A 44 -5.24 -4.11 -12.44
N ALA A 45 -5.83 -4.20 -11.24
CA ALA A 45 -6.74 -3.18 -10.73
C ALA A 45 -6.03 -1.83 -10.55
N ALA A 46 -4.82 -1.82 -10.00
CA ALA A 46 -4.03 -0.62 -9.78
C ALA A 46 -3.61 0.04 -11.10
N LYS A 47 -3.23 -0.74 -12.11
CA LYS A 47 -2.95 -0.24 -13.46
C LYS A 47 -4.18 0.42 -14.08
N SER A 48 -5.36 -0.17 -13.93
CA SER A 48 -6.60 0.44 -14.43
C SER A 48 -6.92 1.75 -13.71
N ALA A 49 -6.98 1.72 -12.38
CA ALA A 49 -7.30 2.91 -11.59
C ALA A 49 -6.26 4.02 -11.76
N GLY A 50 -4.98 3.67 -11.95
CA GLY A 50 -3.91 4.62 -12.23
C GLY A 50 -4.09 5.37 -13.56
N ARG A 51 -4.54 4.69 -14.62
CA ARG A 51 -4.87 5.36 -15.90
C ARG A 51 -6.03 6.33 -15.74
N ASP A 52 -7.07 5.91 -15.02
CA ASP A 52 -8.23 6.76 -14.75
C ASP A 52 -7.82 8.03 -13.98
N LEU A 53 -6.99 7.87 -12.94
CA LEU A 53 -6.45 8.99 -12.16
C LEU A 53 -5.61 9.94 -13.01
N ILE A 54 -4.72 9.43 -13.86
CA ILE A 54 -3.93 10.27 -14.78
C ILE A 54 -4.86 11.09 -15.68
N ALA A 55 -5.89 10.47 -16.25
CA ALA A 55 -6.85 11.17 -17.10
C ALA A 55 -7.66 12.25 -16.34
N ALA A 56 -7.93 12.06 -15.05
CA ALA A 56 -8.57 13.05 -14.19
C ALA A 56 -7.64 14.24 -13.90
N GLU A 57 -6.39 13.97 -13.53
CA GLU A 57 -5.37 14.99 -13.29
C GLU A 57 -5.08 15.80 -14.57
N GLU A 58 -5.06 15.16 -15.73
CA GLU A 58 -4.93 15.85 -17.01
C GLU A 58 -6.12 16.76 -17.32
N ARG A 59 -7.35 16.36 -16.98
CA ARG A 59 -8.55 17.22 -17.13
C ARG A 59 -8.47 18.43 -16.22
N LEU A 60 -8.06 18.24 -14.97
CA LEU A 60 -7.81 19.34 -14.03
C LEU A 60 -6.75 20.30 -14.57
N ASN A 61 -5.62 19.77 -15.03
CA ASN A 61 -4.54 20.57 -15.61
C ASN A 61 -4.99 21.35 -16.85
N ARG A 62 -5.76 20.73 -17.75
CA ARG A 62 -6.31 21.41 -18.93
C ARG A 62 -7.23 22.59 -18.56
N ALA A 63 -8.13 22.40 -17.60
CA ALA A 63 -9.05 23.45 -17.15
C ALA A 63 -8.31 24.70 -16.65
N PHE A 64 -7.19 24.52 -15.95
CA PHE A 64 -6.32 25.63 -15.56
C PHE A 64 -5.57 26.24 -16.75
N SER A 65 -4.97 25.41 -17.61
CA SER A 65 -4.17 25.89 -18.74
C SER A 65 -4.98 26.68 -19.78
N GLU A 66 -6.27 26.37 -19.91
CA GLU A 66 -7.19 27.03 -20.85
C GLU A 66 -7.95 28.21 -20.21
N ALA A 67 -7.69 28.52 -18.94
CA ALA A 67 -8.40 29.54 -18.15
C ALA A 67 -9.94 29.32 -18.13
N LEU A 68 -10.38 28.06 -18.20
CA LEU A 68 -11.79 27.66 -18.17
C LEU A 68 -12.28 27.26 -16.77
N VAL A 69 -11.39 27.29 -15.77
CA VAL A 69 -11.73 26.86 -14.41
C VAL A 69 -12.61 27.90 -13.71
N THR A 70 -13.81 27.46 -13.32
CA THR A 70 -14.69 28.17 -12.40
C THR A 70 -14.62 27.50 -11.02
N GLU A 71 -15.10 28.16 -9.96
CA GLU A 71 -15.14 27.54 -8.63
C GLU A 71 -15.92 26.22 -8.61
N ALA A 72 -17.07 26.17 -9.30
CA ALA A 72 -17.87 24.95 -9.40
C ALA A 72 -17.14 23.83 -10.17
N ALA A 73 -16.48 24.18 -11.28
CA ALA A 73 -15.70 23.21 -12.06
C ALA A 73 -14.46 22.72 -11.28
N LEU A 74 -13.82 23.58 -10.51
CA LEU A 74 -12.68 23.24 -9.67
C LEU A 74 -13.06 22.15 -8.66
N THR A 75 -14.13 22.36 -7.91
CA THR A 75 -14.61 21.38 -6.92
C THR A 75 -14.87 20.03 -7.58
N ALA A 76 -15.63 20.01 -8.69
CA ALA A 76 -15.96 18.77 -9.37
C ALA A 76 -14.72 18.01 -9.91
N LEU A 77 -13.74 18.72 -10.49
CA LEU A 77 -12.53 18.11 -11.02
C LEU A 77 -11.62 17.57 -9.91
N VAL A 78 -11.52 18.28 -8.79
CA VAL A 78 -10.74 17.85 -7.63
C VAL A 78 -11.39 16.65 -6.95
N ASP A 79 -12.71 16.65 -6.79
CA ASP A 79 -13.43 15.53 -6.16
C ASP A 79 -13.29 14.24 -6.98
N ASP A 80 -13.38 14.32 -8.31
CA ASP A 80 -13.19 13.19 -9.22
C ASP A 80 -11.76 12.61 -9.13
N ALA A 81 -10.72 13.47 -9.15
CA ALA A 81 -9.35 13.03 -8.96
C ALA A 81 -9.14 12.41 -7.57
N ALA A 82 -9.74 12.99 -6.52
CA ALA A 82 -9.65 12.49 -5.15
C ALA A 82 -10.32 11.12 -5.00
N GLU A 83 -11.48 10.90 -5.62
CA GLU A 83 -12.17 9.61 -5.63
C GLU A 83 -11.31 8.51 -6.27
N LEU A 84 -10.77 8.77 -7.46
CA LEU A 84 -9.92 7.83 -8.19
C LEU A 84 -8.63 7.50 -7.42
N ARG A 85 -8.03 8.52 -6.80
CA ARG A 85 -6.88 8.36 -5.92
C ARG A 85 -7.22 7.53 -4.68
N GLY A 86 -8.40 7.75 -4.10
CA GLY A 86 -8.93 6.96 -3.00
C GLY A 86 -9.12 5.49 -3.39
N ARG A 87 -9.68 5.23 -4.57
CA ARG A 87 -9.83 3.88 -5.12
C ARG A 87 -8.50 3.18 -5.31
N LEU A 88 -7.51 3.85 -5.92
CA LEU A 88 -6.15 3.31 -6.06
C LEU A 88 -5.51 2.98 -4.70
N ARG A 89 -5.69 3.86 -3.71
CA ARG A 89 -5.26 3.59 -2.34
C ARG A 89 -5.95 2.36 -1.74
N GLY A 90 -7.26 2.23 -1.93
CA GLY A 90 -8.05 1.11 -1.46
C GLY A 90 -7.60 -0.24 -2.02
N ILE A 91 -7.26 -0.30 -3.32
CA ILE A 91 -6.74 -1.50 -3.98
C ILE A 91 -5.49 -2.03 -3.28
N HIS A 92 -4.53 -1.13 -2.98
CA HIS A 92 -3.30 -1.53 -2.30
C HIS A 92 -3.57 -1.99 -0.85
N LEU A 93 -4.37 -1.25 -0.09
CA LEU A 93 -4.68 -1.62 1.29
C LEU A 93 -5.44 -2.95 1.39
N ALA A 94 -6.36 -3.22 0.46
CA ALA A 94 -7.07 -4.49 0.38
C ALA A 94 -6.10 -5.67 0.11
N ALA A 95 -5.15 -5.50 -0.80
CA ALA A 95 -4.15 -6.53 -1.08
C ALA A 95 -3.27 -6.85 0.13
N HIS A 96 -2.89 -5.84 0.92
CA HIS A 96 -2.17 -6.06 2.19
C HIS A 96 -3.05 -6.78 3.23
N LEU A 97 -4.33 -6.43 3.32
CA LEU A 97 -5.29 -7.08 4.21
C LEU A 97 -5.47 -8.57 3.85
N GLU A 98 -5.66 -8.88 2.57
CA GLU A 98 -5.76 -10.25 2.06
C GLU A 98 -4.45 -11.03 2.25
N THR A 99 -3.30 -10.40 2.01
CA THR A 99 -2.00 -11.08 2.19
C THR A 99 -1.78 -11.45 3.65
N ARG A 100 -2.09 -10.55 4.59
CA ARG A 100 -1.92 -10.82 6.02
C ARG A 100 -2.76 -12.00 6.49
N SER A 101 -3.97 -12.20 5.97
CA SER A 101 -4.83 -13.31 6.40
C SER A 101 -4.34 -14.69 5.95
N LEU A 102 -3.43 -14.76 4.97
CA LEU A 102 -2.82 -16.02 4.53
C LEU A 102 -1.65 -16.48 5.40
N LEU A 103 -1.07 -15.59 6.21
CA LEU A 103 0.17 -15.85 6.92
C LEU A 103 -0.10 -16.22 8.38
N THR A 104 0.74 -17.09 8.92
CA THR A 104 0.73 -17.37 10.36
C THR A 104 1.36 -16.21 11.15
N PRO A 105 1.06 -16.10 12.47
CA PRO A 105 1.72 -15.11 13.33
C PRO A 105 3.25 -15.19 13.30
N GLU A 106 3.82 -16.40 13.17
CA GLU A 106 5.27 -16.63 13.11
C GLU A 106 5.86 -16.14 11.79
N GLN A 107 5.14 -16.31 10.68
CA GLN A 107 5.53 -15.78 9.37
C GLN A 107 5.50 -14.24 9.39
N ILE A 108 4.50 -13.62 10.02
CA ILE A 108 4.42 -12.16 10.17
C ILE A 108 5.61 -11.64 10.99
N GLN A 109 5.93 -12.27 12.13
CA GLN A 109 7.11 -11.90 12.93
C GLN A 109 8.43 -12.06 12.14
N THR A 110 8.54 -13.12 11.33
CA THR A 110 9.71 -13.35 10.49
C THR A 110 9.85 -12.26 9.44
N TYR A 111 8.74 -11.90 8.78
CA TYR A 111 8.68 -10.78 7.83
C TYR A 111 9.10 -9.46 8.49
N ASP A 112 8.57 -9.15 9.67
CA ASP A 112 8.87 -7.90 10.37
C ASP A 112 10.35 -7.80 10.75
N ARG A 113 10.97 -8.92 11.15
CA ARG A 113 12.41 -8.99 11.37
C ARG A 113 13.20 -8.76 10.08
N LEU A 114 12.79 -9.37 8.97
CA LEU A 114 13.44 -9.20 7.66
C LEU A 114 13.32 -7.76 7.12
N ARG A 115 12.22 -7.06 7.46
CA ARG A 115 12.01 -5.64 7.13
C ARG A 115 12.74 -4.66 8.06
N GLY A 116 13.33 -5.15 9.15
CA GLY A 116 13.98 -4.30 10.15
C GLY A 116 13.04 -3.63 11.15
N TYR A 117 11.75 -3.99 11.17
CA TYR A 117 10.79 -3.48 12.17
C TYR A 117 11.13 -3.99 13.58
N GLY A 118 11.69 -5.20 13.70
CA GLY A 118 12.07 -5.79 14.99
C GLY A 118 13.17 -5.04 15.77
N ASP A 119 13.93 -4.14 15.13
CA ASP A 119 14.96 -3.33 15.78
C ASP A 119 14.48 -1.92 16.15
N ALA A 120 13.39 -1.45 15.52
CA ALA A 120 12.74 -0.18 15.88
C ALA A 120 12.03 -0.29 17.24
N GLU A 121 11.28 -1.37 17.48
CA GLU A 121 10.61 -1.61 18.77
C GLU A 121 11.58 -1.81 19.94
N ARG A 122 12.78 -2.36 19.69
CA ARG A 122 13.81 -2.52 20.72
C ARG A 122 14.42 -1.19 21.17
N LYS A 123 14.45 -0.18 20.30
CA LYS A 123 14.96 1.16 20.65
C LYS A 123 13.97 2.00 21.44
N GLU A 124 12.66 1.84 21.22
CA GLU A 124 11.64 2.57 21.99
C GLU A 124 11.43 2.01 23.41
N ARG A 125 11.84 0.76 23.67
CA ARG A 125 11.68 0.11 24.99
C ARG A 125 12.87 0.26 25.93
N GLN A 126 13.93 1.00 25.57
CA GLN A 126 15.01 1.32 26.52
C GLN A 126 14.61 2.53 27.38
N PRO A 127 14.48 2.39 28.72
CA PRO A 127 14.39 3.56 29.57
C PRO A 127 15.75 4.26 29.52
N GLY A 128 15.76 5.54 29.16
CA GLY A 128 16.95 6.38 29.13
C GLY A 128 17.72 6.23 30.44
N HIS A 129 18.96 5.73 30.35
CA HIS A 129 19.89 5.79 31.46
C HIS A 129 20.17 7.27 31.76
N GLY A 130 19.62 7.74 32.88
CA GLY A 130 19.95 9.03 33.44
C GLY A 130 21.44 9.10 33.75
N HIS A 131 22.05 10.21 33.34
CA HIS A 131 23.33 10.64 33.87
C HIS A 131 23.14 12.05 34.44
N ASN A 132 23.46 12.16 35.74
CA ASN A 132 23.66 13.37 36.51
C ASN A 132 24.57 14.37 35.80
#